data_AF-A0A655A171-F1
#
_entry.id   AF-A0A655A171-F1
#
_cell.length_a   1.000
_cell.length_b   1.000
_cell.length_c   1.000
_cell.angle_alpha   90.00
_cell.angle_beta   90.00
_cell.angle_gamma   90.00
#
_symmetry.space_group_name_H-M   'P 1'
#
loop_
_entity.id
_entity.type
_entity.pdbx_description
1 polymer ?
#
loop_
_entity_poly.entity_id
_entity_poly.type
_entity_poly.pdbx_seq_one_letter_code
_entity_poly.pdbx_strand_id
1 'polypeptide(L)'
;MAHLNSHAESDALAAKLLALTVPGVPDVYQGSELWDDSLVDPDNRRPVDYGTRRVALKALQHPKIRVLAAALRLRRTHPESFLGGAYHPVFAAGPAADHVVAFRRGDDILVAVTRWTVRLQQTGWDHTVLPLPDGSWTDALTGFTASGHTPAVELFADLPVVLLVRDNA
;
A
#
# COMPACT_ATOMS: atom_id res chain seq x y z
N MET A 1 10.75 -16.24 16.72
CA MET A 1 10.54 -14.84 16.30
C MET A 1 10.53 -14.66 14.77
N ALA A 2 11.22 -15.49 13.97
CA ALA A 2 11.25 -15.36 12.50
C ALA A 2 9.87 -15.39 11.81
N HIS A 3 8.88 -16.09 12.37
CA HIS A 3 7.54 -16.19 11.79
C HIS A 3 6.73 -14.88 11.85
N LEU A 4 7.04 -13.94 12.75
CA LEU A 4 6.26 -12.70 12.89
C LEU A 4 6.76 -11.55 12.01
N ASN A 5 8.00 -11.61 11.54
CA ASN A 5 8.63 -10.48 10.87
C ASN A 5 7.93 -10.10 9.56
N SER A 6 7.58 -11.09 8.72
CA SER A 6 6.84 -10.87 7.47
C SER A 6 5.45 -10.27 7.71
N HIS A 7 4.79 -10.65 8.81
CA HIS A 7 3.48 -10.10 9.18
C HIS A 7 3.59 -8.67 9.69
N ALA A 8 4.60 -8.37 10.50
CA ALA A 8 4.89 -7.00 10.95
C ALA A 8 5.27 -6.08 9.78
N GLU A 9 6.08 -6.57 8.82
CA GLU A 9 6.38 -5.87 7.58
C GLU A 9 5.11 -5.60 6.76
N SER A 10 4.19 -6.58 6.69
CA SER A 10 2.91 -6.40 6.00
C SER A 10 2.05 -5.31 6.64
N ASP A 11 1.93 -5.33 7.97
CA ASP A 11 1.19 -4.32 8.73
C ASP A 11 1.84 -2.94 8.60
N ALA A 12 3.17 -2.87 8.58
CA ALA A 12 3.91 -1.62 8.39
C ALA A 12 3.70 -1.02 6.99
N LEU A 13 3.64 -1.85 5.94
CA LEU A 13 3.33 -1.42 4.58
C LEU A 13 1.87 -0.98 4.45
N ALA A 14 0.95 -1.75 5.02
CA ALA A 14 -0.47 -1.40 5.06
C ALA A 14 -0.69 -0.05 5.74
N ALA A 15 -0.17 0.11 6.96
CA ALA A 15 -0.27 1.36 7.71
C ALA A 15 0.36 2.54 6.95
N LYS A 16 1.52 2.35 6.32
CA LYS A 16 2.18 3.40 5.54
C LYS A 16 1.36 3.79 4.31
N LEU A 17 0.87 2.83 3.53
CA LEU A 17 0.06 3.15 2.34
C LEU A 17 -1.24 3.84 2.74
N LEU A 18 -1.93 3.34 3.78
CA LEU A 18 -3.14 3.98 4.33
C LEU A 18 -2.85 5.42 4.76
N ALA A 19 -1.84 5.64 5.60
CA ALA A 19 -1.50 6.98 6.09
C ALA A 19 -1.22 7.98 4.95
N LEU A 20 -0.66 7.52 3.83
CA LEU A 20 -0.38 8.35 2.67
C LEU A 20 -1.61 8.58 1.79
N THR A 21 -2.64 7.73 1.83
CA THR A 21 -3.71 7.70 0.82
C THR A 21 -5.12 7.93 1.37
N VAL A 22 -5.33 7.89 2.68
CA VAL A 22 -6.59 8.36 3.29
C VAL A 22 -6.77 9.88 3.15
N PRO A 23 -7.98 10.43 3.33
CA PRO A 23 -8.20 11.89 3.30
C PRO A 23 -7.35 12.63 4.33
N GLY A 24 -6.86 13.81 3.95
CA GLY A 24 -5.97 14.63 4.77
C GLY A 24 -4.59 14.84 4.14
N VAL A 25 -3.72 15.53 4.88
CA VAL A 25 -2.32 15.78 4.49
C VAL A 25 -1.42 14.80 5.25
N PRO A 26 -0.75 13.88 4.54
CA PRO A 26 0.14 12.95 5.20
C PRO A 26 1.41 13.63 5.69
N ASP A 27 1.88 13.22 6.87
CA ASP A 27 3.19 13.55 7.40
C ASP A 27 4.11 12.32 7.38
N VAL A 28 5.41 12.55 7.20
CA VAL A 28 6.43 11.50 7.24
C VAL A 28 7.53 11.96 8.18
N TYR A 29 7.57 11.35 9.36
CA TYR A 29 8.66 11.58 10.30
C TYR A 29 10.01 11.17 9.68
N GLN A 30 11.03 11.99 9.90
CA GLN A 30 12.37 11.77 9.36
C GLN A 30 12.89 10.38 9.71
N GLY A 31 13.46 9.69 8.72
CA GLY A 31 14.00 8.36 8.94
C GLY A 31 13.00 7.21 8.77
N SER A 32 11.70 7.50 8.79
CA SER A 32 10.64 6.47 8.73
C SER A 32 10.34 5.94 7.31
N GLU A 33 11.15 6.29 6.31
CA GLU A 33 11.00 5.81 4.92
C GLU A 33 11.42 4.34 4.74
N LEU A 34 12.29 3.86 5.64
CA LEU A 34 12.71 2.46 5.76
C LEU A 34 12.14 1.87 7.06
N TRP A 35 12.47 0.62 7.38
CA TRP A 35 12.14 0.05 8.68
C TRP A 35 12.71 0.93 9.80
N ASP A 36 11.88 1.19 10.80
CA ASP A 36 12.21 2.07 11.92
C ASP A 36 11.55 1.52 13.18
N ASP A 37 12.36 0.88 14.01
CA ASP A 37 11.97 0.25 15.26
C ASP A 37 12.39 1.10 16.47
N SER A 38 12.39 2.42 16.29
CA SER A 38 12.76 3.32 17.37
C SER A 38 11.81 3.21 18.56
N LEU A 39 12.39 3.27 19.76
CA LEU A 39 11.65 3.30 21.03
C LEU A 39 11.23 4.73 21.37
N VAL A 40 10.90 4.95 22.64
CA VAL A 40 10.63 6.28 23.19
C VAL A 40 11.88 7.16 23.17
N ASP A 41 11.68 8.45 23.42
CA ASP A 41 12.76 9.42 23.59
C ASP A 41 13.82 8.92 24.59
N PRO A 42 15.13 9.08 24.31
CA PRO A 42 15.74 9.80 23.18
C PRO A 42 15.97 8.97 21.90
N ASP A 43 15.55 7.70 21.86
CA ASP A 43 15.92 6.78 20.78
C ASP A 43 15.33 7.17 19.41
N ASN A 44 14.11 7.72 19.38
CA ASN A 44 13.47 8.24 18.17
C ASN A 44 14.08 9.56 17.64
N ARG A 45 15.15 10.06 18.27
CA ARG A 45 15.91 11.26 17.84
C ARG A 45 17.33 10.93 17.35
N ARG A 46 17.66 9.66 17.14
CA ARG A 46 18.95 9.25 16.56
C ARG A 46 19.19 9.94 15.20
N PRO A 47 20.44 10.28 14.86
CA PRO A 47 20.76 10.88 13.57
C PRO A 47 20.29 10.01 12.40
N VAL A 48 19.70 10.64 11.40
CA VAL A 48 19.22 9.96 10.18
C VAL A 48 20.33 9.87 9.15
N ASP A 49 20.63 8.67 8.67
CA ASP A 49 21.50 8.47 7.51
C ASP A 49 20.71 8.68 6.19
N TYR A 50 20.83 9.89 5.64
CA TYR A 50 20.23 10.24 4.36
C TYR A 50 21.02 9.71 3.14
N GLY A 51 22.29 9.34 3.30
CA GLY A 51 23.09 8.75 2.23
C GLY A 51 22.51 7.40 1.81
N THR A 52 22.30 6.53 2.80
CA THR A 52 21.67 5.22 2.61
C THR A 52 20.26 5.34 2.01
N ARG A 53 19.45 6.30 2.49
CA ARG A 53 18.09 6.53 1.98
C ARG A 53 18.06 7.01 0.53
N ARG A 54 19.00 7.87 0.12
CA ARG A 54 19.11 8.30 -1.29
C ARG A 54 19.46 7.13 -2.21
N VAL A 55 20.31 6.20 -1.76
CA VAL A 55 20.62 4.97 -2.51
C VAL A 55 19.37 4.09 -2.60
N ALA A 56 18.69 3.85 -1.48
CA ALA A 56 17.46 3.06 -1.44
C ALA A 56 16.34 3.65 -2.31
N LEU A 57 16.18 4.98 -2.32
CA LEU A 57 15.18 5.68 -3.14
C LEU A 57 15.47 5.55 -4.64
N LYS A 58 16.75 5.53 -5.04
CA LYS A 58 17.14 5.31 -6.44
C LYS A 58 16.89 3.87 -6.87
N ALA A 59 17.18 2.90 -6.00
CA ALA A 59 17.03 1.48 -6.30
C ALA A 59 15.57 1.01 -6.21
N LEU A 60 14.76 1.61 -5.34
CA LEU A 60 13.37 1.22 -5.02
C LEU A 60 13.21 -0.27 -4.66
N GLN A 61 14.27 -0.94 -4.21
CA GLN A 61 14.22 -2.35 -3.84
C GLN A 61 13.54 -2.58 -2.49
N HIS A 62 13.72 -1.67 -1.53
CA HIS A 62 13.06 -1.77 -0.23
C HIS A 62 11.56 -1.47 -0.36
N PRO A 63 10.65 -2.33 0.14
CA PRO A 63 9.22 -2.20 -0.12
C PRO A 63 8.62 -0.92 0.48
N LYS A 64 9.01 -0.55 1.70
CA LYS A 64 8.48 0.67 2.37
C LYS A 64 8.81 1.97 1.62
N ILE A 65 10.04 2.13 1.13
CA ILE A 65 10.41 3.33 0.34
C ILE A 65 9.77 3.31 -1.04
N ARG A 66 9.54 2.12 -1.62
CA ARG A 66 8.78 1.97 -2.87
C ARG A 66 7.35 2.46 -2.70
N VAL A 67 6.65 1.98 -1.67
CA VAL A 67 5.28 2.43 -1.31
C VAL A 67 5.25 3.94 -1.07
N LEU A 68 6.17 4.45 -0.26
CA LEU A 68 6.24 5.88 0.05
C LEU A 68 6.46 6.73 -1.21
N ALA A 69 7.43 6.36 -2.04
CA ALA A 69 7.76 7.10 -3.24
C ALA A 69 6.61 7.08 -4.26
N ALA A 70 5.98 5.93 -4.48
CA ALA A 70 4.85 5.80 -5.39
C ALA A 70 3.64 6.62 -4.92
N ALA A 71 3.22 6.46 -3.66
CA ALA A 71 2.06 7.17 -3.12
C ALA A 71 2.26 8.69 -3.13
N LEU A 72 3.42 9.20 -2.71
CA LEU A 72 3.69 10.64 -2.72
C LEU A 72 3.80 11.22 -4.14
N ARG A 73 4.37 10.47 -5.10
CA ARG A 73 4.38 10.88 -6.51
C ARG A 73 2.96 10.94 -7.05
N LEU A 74 2.14 9.94 -6.77
CA LEU A 74 0.77 9.86 -7.24
C LEU A 74 -0.09 10.99 -6.67
N ARG A 75 0.06 11.30 -5.37
CA ARG A 75 -0.58 12.49 -4.78
C ARG A 75 -0.23 13.79 -5.46
N ARG A 76 1.02 13.91 -5.93
CA ARG A 76 1.51 15.09 -6.63
C ARG A 76 0.98 15.16 -8.07
N THR A 77 0.79 14.02 -8.75
CA THR A 77 0.34 13.97 -10.15
C THR A 77 -1.18 13.89 -10.31
N HIS A 78 -1.91 13.43 -9.28
CA HIS A 78 -3.38 13.38 -9.24
C HIS A 78 -3.95 14.20 -8.07
N PRO A 79 -3.62 15.51 -7.94
CA PRO A 79 -4.03 16.31 -6.80
C PRO A 79 -5.55 16.36 -6.61
N GLU A 80 -6.33 16.33 -7.70
CA GLU A 80 -7.79 16.29 -7.67
C GLU A 80 -8.32 15.08 -6.89
N SER A 81 -7.79 13.88 -7.11
CA SER A 81 -8.21 12.65 -6.43
C SER A 81 -7.88 12.65 -4.94
N PHE A 82 -6.80 13.33 -4.55
CA PHE A 82 -6.33 13.36 -3.15
C PHE A 82 -6.78 14.57 -2.32
N LEU A 83 -7.09 15.72 -2.94
CA LEU A 83 -7.51 16.94 -2.24
C LEU A 83 -9.03 17.10 -2.16
N GLY A 84 -9.75 16.81 -3.26
CA GLY A 84 -11.20 16.96 -3.35
C GLY A 84 -11.95 15.70 -3.82
N GLY A 85 -11.21 14.69 -4.29
CA GLY A 85 -11.77 13.45 -4.81
C GLY A 85 -12.53 12.67 -3.75
N ALA A 86 -13.62 12.04 -4.20
CA ALA A 86 -14.48 11.25 -3.34
C ALA A 86 -13.72 10.07 -2.71
N TYR A 87 -14.16 9.66 -1.53
CA TYR A 87 -13.65 8.50 -0.80
C TYR A 87 -14.73 7.42 -0.78
N HIS A 88 -14.53 6.33 -1.52
CA HIS A 88 -15.52 5.25 -1.63
C HIS A 88 -14.93 3.92 -1.18
N PRO A 89 -15.53 3.21 -0.20
CA PRO A 89 -15.07 1.87 0.15
C PRO A 89 -15.24 0.92 -1.03
N VAL A 90 -14.32 -0.03 -1.16
CA VAL A 90 -14.42 -1.16 -2.08
C VAL A 90 -14.32 -2.43 -1.25
N PHE A 91 -15.33 -3.29 -1.36
CA PHE A 91 -15.39 -4.54 -0.61
C PHE A 91 -14.94 -5.70 -1.49
N ALA A 92 -13.97 -6.48 -1.00
CA ALA A 92 -13.65 -7.76 -1.59
C ALA A 92 -14.84 -8.74 -1.43
N ALA A 93 -14.88 -9.75 -2.28
CA ALA A 93 -15.88 -10.81 -2.23
C ALA A 93 -15.19 -12.17 -2.15
N GLY A 94 -15.72 -13.08 -1.33
CA GLY A 94 -15.18 -14.44 -1.14
C GLY A 94 -14.73 -14.72 0.31
N PRO A 95 -14.22 -15.94 0.58
CA PRO A 95 -14.00 -16.44 1.94
C PRO A 95 -13.00 -15.64 2.78
N ALA A 96 -12.05 -14.97 2.13
CA ALA A 96 -11.02 -14.16 2.79
C ALA A 96 -11.27 -12.65 2.61
N ALA A 97 -12.49 -12.21 2.27
CA ALA A 97 -12.81 -10.81 2.03
C ALA A 97 -12.45 -9.88 3.21
N ASP A 98 -12.62 -10.35 4.45
CA ASP A 98 -12.28 -9.60 5.67
C ASP A 98 -10.79 -9.30 5.82
N HIS A 99 -9.92 -9.98 5.06
CA HIS A 99 -8.49 -9.72 5.03
C HIS A 99 -8.10 -8.55 4.13
N VAL A 100 -9.06 -7.95 3.40
CA VAL A 100 -8.80 -6.82 2.50
C VAL A 100 -9.47 -5.56 3.03
N VAL A 101 -8.70 -4.47 3.10
CA VAL A 101 -9.24 -3.12 3.28
C VAL A 101 -8.94 -2.35 2.01
N ALA A 102 -9.99 -1.92 1.30
CA ALA A 102 -9.84 -1.21 0.04
C ALA A 102 -10.78 -0.01 -0.08
N PHE A 103 -10.33 1.00 -0.83
CA PHE A 103 -11.11 2.18 -1.15
C PHE A 103 -10.61 2.86 -2.42
N ARG A 104 -11.45 3.72 -2.99
CA ARG A 104 -11.10 4.61 -4.10
C ARG A 104 -10.89 6.03 -3.62
N ARG A 105 -9.98 6.74 -4.29
CA ARG A 105 -9.78 8.19 -4.21
C ARG A 105 -10.09 8.78 -5.59
N GLY A 106 -11.15 9.57 -5.69
CA GLY A 106 -11.67 9.98 -6.99
C GLY A 106 -12.13 8.76 -7.82
N ASP A 107 -12.02 8.87 -9.15
CA ASP A 107 -12.43 7.83 -10.09
C ASP A 107 -11.27 6.98 -10.62
N ASP A 108 -10.03 7.42 -10.37
CA ASP A 108 -8.82 6.94 -11.03
C ASP A 108 -7.79 6.31 -10.08
N ILE A 109 -7.98 6.37 -8.76
CA ILE A 109 -7.09 5.71 -7.79
C ILE A 109 -7.85 4.69 -6.96
N LEU A 110 -7.32 3.48 -6.85
CA LEU A 110 -7.78 2.44 -5.94
C LEU A 110 -6.65 1.95 -5.06
N VAL A 111 -6.90 1.91 -3.76
CA VAL A 111 -5.96 1.47 -2.73
C VAL A 111 -6.51 0.20 -2.13
N ALA A 112 -5.68 -0.83 -1.99
CA ALA A 112 -6.04 -1.99 -1.19
C ALA A 112 -4.85 -2.48 -0.35
N VAL A 113 -5.12 -2.88 0.88
CA VAL A 113 -4.13 -3.41 1.82
C VAL A 113 -4.64 -4.69 2.46
N THR A 114 -3.72 -5.55 2.87
CA THR A 114 -4.04 -6.76 3.64
C THR A 114 -4.08 -6.48 5.15
N ARG A 115 -4.86 -7.27 5.89
CA ARG A 115 -4.89 -7.28 7.37
C ARG A 115 -4.99 -8.70 7.90
N TRP A 116 -4.59 -8.89 9.16
CA TRP A 116 -4.63 -10.18 9.84
C TRP A 116 -3.86 -11.27 9.08
N THR A 117 -2.66 -10.92 8.61
CA THR A 117 -1.87 -11.73 7.67
C THR A 117 -1.41 -13.08 8.24
N VAL A 118 -1.31 -13.21 9.56
CA VAL A 118 -1.07 -14.50 10.24
C VAL A 118 -2.19 -15.50 9.93
N ARG A 119 -3.45 -15.08 10.09
CA ARG A 119 -4.63 -15.93 9.81
C ARG A 119 -4.78 -16.16 8.31
N LEU A 120 -4.51 -15.14 7.50
CA LEU A 120 -4.54 -15.26 6.05
C LEU A 120 -3.54 -16.31 5.56
N GLN A 121 -2.31 -16.35 6.09
CA GLN A 121 -1.32 -17.35 5.68
C GLN A 121 -1.79 -18.79 5.97
N GLN A 122 -2.58 -18.99 7.03
CA GLN A 122 -3.10 -20.31 7.41
C GLN A 122 -4.29 -20.74 6.55
N THR A 123 -5.10 -19.79 6.08
CA THR A 123 -6.38 -20.05 5.41
C THR A 123 -6.31 -19.88 3.89
N GLY A 124 -5.35 -19.08 3.41
CA GLY A 124 -5.19 -18.74 2.01
C GLY A 124 -6.25 -17.73 1.52
N TRP A 125 -6.09 -17.29 0.27
CA TRP A 125 -7.02 -16.38 -0.39
C TRP A 125 -8.28 -17.08 -0.92
N ASP A 126 -8.24 -18.39 -1.16
CA ASP A 126 -9.33 -19.12 -1.84
C ASP A 126 -9.75 -18.39 -3.13
N HIS A 127 -11.04 -18.38 -3.46
CA HIS A 127 -11.66 -17.64 -4.57
C HIS A 127 -11.97 -16.18 -4.23
N THR A 128 -11.23 -15.56 -3.31
CA THR A 128 -11.45 -14.15 -2.95
C THR A 128 -10.99 -13.22 -4.07
N VAL A 129 -11.85 -12.27 -4.42
CA VAL A 129 -11.64 -11.30 -5.50
C VAL A 129 -11.85 -9.87 -4.99
N LEU A 130 -11.17 -8.91 -5.61
CA LEU A 130 -11.49 -7.49 -5.47
C LEU A 130 -12.20 -7.02 -6.76
N PRO A 131 -13.46 -6.57 -6.68
CA PRO A 131 -14.17 -6.05 -7.85
C PRO A 131 -13.62 -4.66 -8.21
N LEU A 132 -12.77 -4.60 -9.24
CA LEU A 132 -12.28 -3.35 -9.79
C LEU A 132 -13.38 -2.72 -10.67
N PRO A 133 -13.60 -1.39 -10.59
CA PRO A 133 -14.51 -0.72 -11.52
C PRO A 133 -14.04 -0.88 -12.97
N ASP A 134 -14.96 -0.72 -13.91
CA ASP A 134 -14.67 -0.81 -15.36
C ASP A 134 -13.41 -0.03 -15.75
N GLY A 135 -12.59 -0.59 -16.63
CA GLY A 135 -11.31 -0.03 -17.05
C GLY A 135 -10.12 -0.94 -16.75
N SER A 136 -8.96 -0.55 -17.25
CA SER A 136 -7.67 -1.16 -16.91
C SER A 136 -7.01 -0.37 -15.78
N TRP A 137 -6.38 -1.08 -14.86
CA TRP A 137 -5.75 -0.52 -13.68
C TRP A 137 -4.33 -1.02 -13.56
N THR A 138 -3.37 -0.10 -13.44
CA THR A 138 -1.95 -0.42 -13.27
C THR A 138 -1.52 -0.16 -11.83
N ASP A 139 -0.91 -1.15 -11.19
CA ASP A 139 -0.30 -0.98 -9.86
C ASP A 139 0.99 -0.14 -9.97
N ALA A 140 0.97 1.04 -9.35
CA ALA A 140 2.11 1.95 -9.32
C ALA A 140 3.32 1.39 -8.54
N LEU A 141 3.14 0.28 -7.79
CA LEU A 141 4.21 -0.36 -7.01
C LEU A 141 4.96 -1.43 -7.82
N THR A 142 4.27 -2.18 -8.68
CA THR A 142 4.82 -3.37 -9.34
C THR A 142 4.74 -3.30 -10.87
N GLY A 143 3.84 -2.47 -11.40
CA GLY A 143 3.48 -2.45 -12.82
C GLY A 143 2.48 -3.54 -13.23
N PHE A 144 1.98 -4.34 -12.28
CA PHE A 144 0.92 -5.31 -12.53
C PHE A 144 -0.35 -4.63 -13.03
N THR A 145 -0.96 -5.15 -14.09
CA THR A 145 -2.21 -4.64 -14.67
C THR A 145 -3.38 -5.56 -14.35
N ALA A 146 -4.51 -4.98 -13.94
CA ALA A 146 -5.70 -5.71 -13.54
C ALA A 146 -6.98 -5.07 -14.10
N SER A 147 -8.03 -5.88 -14.25
CA SER A 147 -9.36 -5.40 -14.63
C SER A 147 -10.45 -6.33 -14.10
N GLY A 148 -11.66 -5.79 -13.90
CA GLY A 148 -12.83 -6.55 -13.46
C GLY A 148 -12.67 -7.20 -12.09
N HIS A 149 -13.18 -8.43 -11.93
CA HIS A 149 -13.09 -9.18 -10.68
C HIS A 149 -11.73 -9.87 -10.58
N THR A 150 -10.74 -9.18 -10.03
CA THR A 150 -9.36 -9.67 -9.99
C THR A 150 -9.13 -10.53 -8.73
N PRO A 151 -8.53 -11.73 -8.84
CA PRO A 151 -8.18 -12.55 -7.70
C PRO A 151 -7.25 -11.83 -6.71
N ALA A 152 -7.55 -11.90 -5.42
CA ALA A 152 -6.72 -11.30 -4.37
C ALA A 152 -5.32 -11.93 -4.33
N VAL A 153 -5.20 -13.22 -4.66
CA VAL A 153 -3.91 -13.92 -4.75
C VAL A 153 -3.00 -13.34 -5.84
N GLU A 154 -3.57 -12.81 -6.92
CA GLU A 154 -2.83 -12.15 -8.00
C GLU A 154 -2.48 -10.71 -7.62
N LEU A 155 -3.46 -9.96 -7.10
CA LEU A 155 -3.24 -8.58 -6.68
C LEU A 155 -2.14 -8.45 -5.61
N PHE A 156 -2.11 -9.36 -4.64
CA PHE A 156 -1.16 -9.33 -3.52
C PHE A 156 0.01 -10.31 -3.69
N ALA A 157 0.33 -10.72 -4.92
CA ALA A 157 1.40 -11.68 -5.19
C ALA A 157 2.79 -11.15 -4.78
N ASP A 158 3.07 -9.88 -5.06
CA ASP A 158 4.38 -9.25 -4.82
C ASP A 158 4.47 -8.51 -3.49
N LEU A 159 3.40 -7.81 -3.12
CA LEU A 159 3.33 -6.99 -1.91
C LEU A 159 1.97 -7.16 -1.21
N PRO A 160 1.92 -7.02 0.13
CA PRO A 160 0.68 -7.09 0.91
C PRO A 160 -0.20 -5.83 0.76
N VAL A 161 0.10 -4.99 -0.24
CA VAL A 161 -0.55 -3.71 -0.54
C VAL A 161 -0.48 -3.46 -2.05
N VAL A 162 -1.51 -2.80 -2.59
CA VAL A 162 -1.57 -2.37 -4.00
C VAL A 162 -2.04 -0.92 -4.09
N LEU A 163 -1.47 -0.18 -5.05
CA LEU A 163 -1.85 1.19 -5.36
C LEU A 163 -2.15 1.29 -6.86
N LEU A 164 -3.40 1.04 -7.21
CA LEU A 164 -3.85 0.99 -8.58
C LEU A 164 -4.20 2.37 -9.11
N VAL A 165 -3.75 2.65 -10.32
CA VAL A 165 -4.09 3.85 -11.10
C VAL A 165 -4.85 3.39 -12.33
N ARG A 166 -6.00 4.00 -12.59
CA ARG A 166 -6.77 3.76 -13.81
C ARG A 166 -5.97 4.23 -15.02
N ASP A 167 -5.81 3.38 -16.01
CA ASP A 167 -5.22 3.78 -17.28
C ASP A 167 -6.16 4.76 -17.98
N ASN A 168 -5.61 5.84 -18.52
CA ASN A 168 -6.39 6.76 -19.34
C ASN A 168 -6.87 6.01 -20.59
N ALA A 169 -8.18 5.90 -20.77
CA ALA A 169 -8.79 5.41 -21.99
C ALA A 169 -8.54 6.37 -23.17
#